data_AF-A0A6B8VDK2-F1
#
_entry.id   AF-A0A6B8VDK2-F1
#
_cell.length_a   1.000
_cell.length_b   1.000
_cell.length_c   1.000
_cell.angle_alpha   90.00
_cell.angle_beta   90.00
_cell.angle_gamma   90.00
#
_symmetry.space_group_name_H-M   'P 1'
#
loop_
_entity.id
_entity.type
_entity.pdbx_description
1 polymer ?
#
loop_
_entity_poly.entity_id
_entity_poly.type
_entity_poly.pdbx_seq_one_letter_code
_entity_poly.pdbx_strand_id
1 'polypeptide(L)'
;MAGKHRNSNARKLSRRQLLAVAALAPAAGVVGATDVRGSAPAPVVEEAVAADTAVPEVIVPVVDRFRGRTPVAWGMDLPGIVHSVPTVPGRRTLALTFDACGGGVGVAEEAKLIAVLREFAVPATLFLNSRWITVNPQLMRSIIDDPLFSVQNHGTRHLPLSASGRPAYGIPGTVSVDDALAEVTGNRDSVREQFGHEMTWCRSGTAQYDDVCVDMCNASGIRIAGFTTNTDHGATASAAQISATIRNMPDGAIGFGHMNHPGSGTADGVRDAVGQLKNQGVQFMKMT
;
A
#
# COMPACT_ATOMS: atom_id res chain seq x y z
N MET A 1 18.55 2.23 56.68
CA MET A 1 17.59 3.25 56.25
C MET A 1 18.35 4.52 55.86
N ALA A 2 18.00 5.10 54.70
CA ALA A 2 18.16 6.48 54.19
C ALA A 2 19.43 7.29 54.57
N GLY A 3 20.09 8.03 53.69
CA GLY A 3 19.79 8.47 52.33
C GLY A 3 20.80 9.57 51.98
N LYS A 4 21.39 9.50 50.79
CA LYS A 4 22.45 10.39 50.31
C LYS A 4 21.80 11.53 49.52
N HIS A 5 21.90 12.77 50.00
CA HIS A 5 21.57 13.97 49.23
C HIS A 5 22.85 14.62 48.71
N ARG A 6 22.93 14.83 47.39
CA ARG A 6 23.65 15.96 46.80
C ARG A 6 22.95 16.40 45.50
N ASN A 7 22.48 17.64 45.54
CA ASN A 7 22.01 18.44 44.41
C ASN A 7 23.17 18.77 43.46
N SER A 8 22.87 18.88 42.16
CA SER A 8 23.29 20.05 41.37
C SER A 8 22.49 20.17 40.07
N ASN A 9 22.09 21.41 39.78
CA ASN A 9 21.40 21.89 38.59
C ASN A 9 22.21 21.66 37.30
N ALA A 10 21.54 21.48 36.16
CA ALA A 10 21.44 22.51 35.11
C ALA A 10 21.05 21.96 33.71
N ARG A 11 20.31 22.83 32.99
CA ARG A 11 20.20 23.01 31.52
C ARG A 11 19.24 22.11 30.71
N LYS A 12 18.12 22.75 30.34
CA LYS A 12 17.38 22.53 29.08
C LYS A 12 18.28 22.74 27.87
N LEU A 13 18.20 21.86 26.87
CA LEU A 13 18.55 22.16 25.47
C LEU A 13 17.64 21.31 24.56
N SER A 14 16.88 21.99 23.70
CA SER A 14 16.22 21.41 22.52
C SER A 14 17.22 21.35 21.37
N ARG A 15 17.09 20.41 20.44
CA ARG A 15 17.43 20.66 19.02
C ARG A 15 16.80 19.64 18.08
N ARG A 16 16.02 20.19 17.14
CA ARG A 16 15.62 19.62 15.85
C ARG A 16 16.82 19.03 15.11
N GLN A 17 16.62 17.93 14.39
CA GLN A 17 17.44 17.58 13.23
C GLN A 17 16.51 17.22 12.07
N LEU A 18 16.35 18.21 11.18
CA LEU A 18 15.99 18.01 9.78
C LEU A 18 17.20 17.42 9.06
N LEU A 19 16.99 16.42 8.20
CA LEU A 19 17.95 16.02 7.18
C LEU A 19 17.45 16.56 5.83
N ALA A 20 18.19 17.55 5.32
CA ALA A 20 18.10 18.04 3.96
C ALA A 20 19.01 17.19 3.06
N VAL A 21 18.49 16.74 1.91
CA VAL A 21 19.29 16.14 0.84
C VAL A 21 19.71 17.25 -0.11
N ALA A 22 21.01 17.49 -0.20
CA ALA A 22 21.62 18.44 -1.12
C ALA A 22 21.84 17.80 -2.49
N ALA A 23 21.35 18.46 -3.54
CA ALA A 23 21.71 18.18 -4.93
C ALA A 23 23.06 18.83 -5.25
N LEU A 24 24.00 18.07 -5.81
CA LEU A 24 25.21 18.60 -6.44
C LEU A 24 25.13 18.43 -7.96
N ALA A 25 25.22 19.54 -8.68
CA ALA A 25 25.58 19.61 -10.08
C ALA A 25 27.04 20.12 -10.18
N PRO A 26 27.84 19.68 -11.16
CA PRO A 26 29.04 20.40 -11.56
C PRO A 26 28.84 21.18 -12.86
N ALA A 27 29.46 22.37 -12.89
CA ALA A 27 29.52 23.31 -13.99
C ALA A 27 30.63 22.96 -15.01
N ALA A 28 30.50 23.59 -16.18
CA ALA A 28 31.20 23.37 -17.44
C ALA A 28 32.70 23.71 -17.47
N GLY A 29 33.41 23.07 -18.41
CA GLY A 29 34.70 23.49 -18.94
C GLY A 29 34.70 23.39 -20.47
N VAL A 30 35.14 24.46 -21.14
CA VAL A 30 35.22 24.63 -22.61
C VAL A 30 36.67 24.38 -23.07
N VAL A 31 36.87 23.79 -24.26
CA VAL A 31 37.75 24.24 -25.37
C VAL A 31 37.94 23.09 -26.38
N GLY A 32 37.82 23.41 -27.68
CA GLY A 32 38.58 22.75 -28.76
C GLY A 32 37.76 22.11 -29.87
N ALA A 33 37.41 22.89 -30.89
CA ALA A 33 36.76 22.45 -32.12
C ALA A 33 37.75 21.77 -33.09
N THR A 34 37.34 20.66 -33.71
CA THR A 34 37.69 20.32 -35.10
C THR A 34 36.50 19.67 -35.80
N ASP A 35 36.31 20.10 -37.03
CA ASP A 35 35.12 20.01 -37.86
C ASP A 35 35.17 18.73 -38.72
N VAL A 36 34.21 17.82 -38.56
CA VAL A 36 33.97 16.72 -39.51
C VAL A 36 32.46 16.58 -39.69
N ARG A 37 31.99 17.03 -40.87
CA ARG A 37 30.61 16.96 -41.33
C ARG A 37 30.16 15.51 -41.50
N GLY A 38 29.17 15.10 -40.71
CA GLY A 38 28.38 13.88 -40.89
C GLY A 38 26.92 14.19 -40.54
N SER A 39 26.02 13.93 -41.48
CA SER A 39 24.60 14.31 -41.47
C SER A 39 23.83 13.76 -40.26
N ALA A 40 23.13 14.63 -39.53
CA ALA A 40 22.28 14.29 -38.39
C ALA A 40 20.83 13.99 -38.87
N PRO A 41 20.17 12.93 -38.37
CA PRO A 41 18.76 12.70 -38.61
C PRO A 41 17.88 13.61 -37.72
N ALA A 42 16.74 14.03 -38.28
CA ALA A 42 15.77 14.95 -37.68
C ALA A 42 15.17 14.45 -36.35
N PRO A 43 14.70 15.35 -35.47
CA PRO A 43 14.09 14.95 -34.21
C PRO A 43 12.70 14.35 -34.46
N VAL A 44 12.49 13.12 -34.00
CA VAL A 44 11.16 12.53 -33.90
C VAL A 44 10.51 13.18 -32.68
N VAL A 45 9.53 14.04 -32.93
CA VAL A 45 8.60 14.51 -31.90
C VAL A 45 7.77 13.31 -31.46
N GLU A 46 8.06 12.82 -30.26
CA GLU A 46 7.31 11.77 -29.58
C GLU A 46 6.01 12.40 -29.07
N GLU A 47 4.95 12.25 -29.87
CA GLU A 47 3.60 12.66 -29.55
C GLU A 47 3.09 11.81 -28.38
N ALA A 48 2.99 12.43 -27.20
CA ALA A 48 2.44 11.81 -26.01
C ALA A 48 0.99 11.41 -26.29
N VAL A 49 0.76 10.10 -26.50
CA VAL A 49 -0.57 9.54 -26.58
C VAL A 49 -1.19 9.66 -25.19
N ALA A 50 -2.10 10.62 -25.02
CA ALA A 50 -2.97 10.68 -23.86
C ALA A 50 -3.79 9.37 -23.84
N ALA A 51 -3.45 8.47 -22.92
CA ALA A 51 -4.26 7.30 -22.67
C ALA A 51 -5.61 7.76 -22.12
N ASP A 52 -6.65 7.56 -22.92
CA ASP A 52 -8.04 7.80 -22.57
C ASP A 52 -8.42 6.84 -21.43
N THR A 53 -8.34 7.35 -20.21
CA THR A 53 -8.81 6.68 -18.99
C THR A 53 -10.32 6.88 -18.88
N ALA A 54 -11.06 6.35 -19.86
CA ALA A 54 -12.51 6.44 -19.87
C ALA A 54 -13.08 5.61 -18.71
N VAL A 55 -13.40 6.30 -17.62
CA VAL A 55 -14.20 5.75 -16.52
C VAL A 55 -15.52 5.25 -17.13
N PRO A 56 -15.93 3.99 -16.89
CA PRO A 56 -17.16 3.45 -17.45
C PRO A 56 -18.35 4.40 -17.26
N GLU A 57 -19.17 4.57 -18.29
CA GLU A 57 -20.31 5.51 -18.29
C GLU A 57 -21.31 5.23 -17.16
N VAL A 58 -21.32 4.02 -16.57
CA VAL A 58 -22.14 3.69 -15.39
C VAL A 58 -21.55 4.23 -14.08
N ILE A 59 -20.23 4.35 -13.97
CA ILE A 59 -19.54 4.87 -12.79
C ILE A 59 -19.67 6.39 -12.71
N VAL A 60 -19.73 7.10 -13.84
CA VAL A 60 -19.82 8.57 -13.88
C VAL A 60 -21.11 9.11 -13.19
N PRO A 61 -22.33 8.63 -13.51
CA PRO A 61 -23.56 9.02 -12.82
C PRO A 61 -23.59 8.70 -11.33
N VAL A 62 -22.80 7.72 -10.89
CA VAL A 62 -22.65 7.38 -9.47
C VAL A 62 -21.78 8.44 -8.79
N VAL A 63 -20.65 8.80 -9.39
CA VAL A 63 -19.66 9.73 -8.84
C VAL A 63 -20.21 11.15 -8.74
N ASP A 64 -21.06 11.57 -9.68
CA ASP A 64 -21.72 12.88 -9.68
C ASP A 64 -22.45 13.20 -8.37
N ARG A 65 -23.00 12.18 -7.70
CA ARG A 65 -23.72 12.31 -6.43
C ARG A 65 -22.84 12.75 -5.27
N PHE A 66 -21.52 12.59 -5.39
CA PHE A 66 -20.57 12.87 -4.34
C PHE A 66 -19.83 14.19 -4.54
N ARG A 67 -19.85 14.76 -5.75
CA ARG A 67 -19.22 16.05 -6.06
C ARG A 67 -19.80 17.16 -5.18
N GLY A 68 -18.91 18.01 -4.65
CA GLY A 68 -19.30 19.15 -3.81
C GLY A 68 -19.77 18.79 -2.38
N ARG A 69 -19.85 17.50 -2.01
CA ARG A 69 -20.09 17.12 -0.61
C ARG A 69 -18.90 17.55 0.25
N THR A 70 -19.19 18.07 1.44
CA THR A 70 -18.18 18.35 2.46
C THR A 70 -18.03 17.13 3.36
N PRO A 71 -16.82 16.56 3.49
CA PRO A 71 -16.62 15.43 4.39
C PRO A 71 -16.79 15.82 5.86
N VAL A 72 -17.39 14.92 6.65
CA VAL A 72 -17.62 15.14 8.09
C VAL A 72 -16.85 14.15 8.96
N ALA A 73 -16.29 13.09 8.38
CA ALA A 73 -15.46 12.13 9.09
C ALA A 73 -14.15 11.84 8.35
N TRP A 74 -13.15 11.39 9.10
CA TRP A 74 -11.84 11.03 8.59
C TRP A 74 -11.22 9.94 9.45
N GLY A 75 -10.75 8.87 8.83
CA GLY A 75 -10.13 7.80 9.56
C GLY A 75 -9.85 6.57 8.72
N MET A 76 -9.35 5.55 9.40
CA MET A 76 -9.16 4.20 8.86
C MET A 76 -10.34 3.27 9.17
N ASP A 77 -11.27 3.74 10.00
CA ASP A 77 -12.46 3.03 10.47
C ASP A 77 -13.66 3.96 10.33
N LEU A 78 -14.40 3.76 9.24
CA LEU A 78 -15.58 4.52 8.86
C LEU A 78 -16.66 3.54 8.38
N PRO A 79 -17.96 3.87 8.52
CA PRO A 79 -19.04 3.05 7.98
C PRO A 79 -18.82 2.74 6.49
N GLY A 80 -18.88 1.46 6.12
CA GLY A 80 -18.61 1.00 4.76
C GLY A 80 -17.18 0.49 4.51
N ILE A 81 -16.30 0.55 5.50
CA ILE A 81 -15.00 -0.13 5.48
C ILE A 81 -15.12 -1.53 6.10
N VAL A 82 -14.55 -2.54 5.46
CA VAL A 82 -14.59 -3.93 5.95
C VAL A 82 -13.39 -4.21 6.85
N HIS A 83 -13.66 -4.56 8.11
CA HIS A 83 -12.61 -4.83 9.11
C HIS A 83 -12.45 -6.30 9.48
N SER A 84 -13.40 -7.16 9.09
CA SER A 84 -13.37 -8.59 9.41
C SER A 84 -13.75 -9.45 8.22
N VAL A 85 -13.33 -10.72 8.28
CA VAL A 85 -13.73 -11.77 7.33
C VAL A 85 -14.70 -12.76 8.01
N PRO A 86 -15.54 -13.45 7.22
CA PRO A 86 -16.41 -14.49 7.76
C PRO A 86 -15.62 -15.55 8.54
N THR A 87 -16.17 -16.02 9.65
CA THR A 87 -15.54 -17.03 10.51
C THR A 87 -16.09 -18.43 10.23
N VAL A 88 -15.27 -19.44 10.49
CA VAL A 88 -15.68 -20.85 10.43
C VAL A 88 -15.97 -21.34 11.86
N PRO A 89 -17.18 -21.85 12.15
CA PRO A 89 -17.49 -22.37 13.49
C PRO A 89 -16.47 -23.40 13.98
N GLY A 90 -15.96 -23.19 15.19
CA GLY A 90 -14.97 -24.08 15.81
C GLY A 90 -13.54 -23.93 15.28
N ARG A 91 -13.27 -23.00 14.36
CA ARG A 91 -11.91 -22.73 13.84
C ARG A 91 -11.65 -21.24 13.73
N ARG A 92 -10.63 -20.77 14.46
CA ARG A 92 -10.16 -19.39 14.33
C ARG A 92 -9.74 -19.12 12.88
N THR A 93 -10.29 -18.07 12.30
CA THR A 93 -10.15 -17.67 10.90
C THR A 93 -9.42 -16.34 10.82
N LEU A 94 -8.37 -16.26 9.99
CA LEU A 94 -7.55 -15.06 9.82
C LEU A 94 -7.37 -14.74 8.34
N ALA A 95 -7.40 -13.45 7.99
CA ALA A 95 -6.97 -12.96 6.69
C ALA A 95 -5.69 -12.14 6.83
N LEU A 96 -4.60 -12.62 6.24
CA LEU A 96 -3.35 -11.86 6.16
C LEU A 96 -3.34 -11.02 4.89
N THR A 97 -3.06 -9.72 5.05
CA THR A 97 -3.01 -8.76 3.94
C THR A 97 -1.69 -8.02 3.95
N PHE A 98 -1.12 -7.80 2.77
CA PHE A 98 0.17 -7.15 2.62
C PHE A 98 0.13 -6.08 1.55
N ASP A 99 0.62 -4.89 1.89
CA ASP A 99 0.66 -3.74 1.00
C ASP A 99 2.04 -3.64 0.34
N ALA A 100 2.03 -3.43 -0.98
CA ALA A 100 3.20 -3.09 -1.78
C ALA A 100 3.12 -1.61 -2.18
N CYS A 101 3.72 -0.74 -1.35
CA CYS A 101 3.53 0.71 -1.42
C CYS A 101 4.14 1.40 -2.66
N GLY A 102 5.16 0.81 -3.29
CA GLY A 102 5.94 1.42 -4.36
C GLY A 102 6.96 0.46 -4.97
N GLY A 103 7.63 0.87 -6.05
CA GLY A 103 8.58 0.02 -6.78
C GLY A 103 10.05 0.27 -6.45
N GLY A 104 10.89 -0.74 -6.69
CA GLY A 104 12.35 -0.59 -6.78
C GLY A 104 13.12 -0.68 -5.46
N VAL A 105 12.43 -0.92 -4.34
CA VAL A 105 13.01 -1.12 -3.00
C VAL A 105 12.38 -2.35 -2.34
N GLY A 106 13.12 -2.99 -1.42
CA GLY A 106 12.61 -4.10 -0.61
C GLY A 106 12.39 -5.41 -1.36
N VAL A 107 13.05 -5.60 -2.51
CA VAL A 107 12.91 -6.78 -3.39
C VAL A 107 13.21 -8.09 -2.65
N ALA A 108 14.21 -8.09 -1.76
CA ALA A 108 14.59 -9.26 -0.99
C ALA A 108 13.52 -9.65 0.04
N GLU A 109 12.97 -8.66 0.74
CA GLU A 109 11.92 -8.85 1.75
C GLU A 109 10.62 -9.36 1.12
N GLU A 110 10.27 -8.82 -0.04
CA GLU A 110 9.15 -9.26 -0.85
C GLU A 110 9.28 -10.72 -1.28
N ALA A 111 10.40 -11.06 -1.91
CA ALA A 111 10.65 -12.42 -2.38
C ALA A 111 10.59 -13.42 -1.21
N LYS A 112 11.15 -13.02 -0.06
CA LYS A 112 11.13 -13.82 1.17
C LYS A 112 9.71 -14.02 1.70
N LEU A 113 8.89 -12.98 1.75
CA LEU A 113 7.50 -13.08 2.20
C LEU A 113 6.66 -13.97 1.28
N ILE A 114 6.74 -13.78 -0.03
CA ILE A 114 6.02 -14.60 -1.02
C ILE A 114 6.45 -16.07 -0.89
N ALA A 115 7.75 -16.34 -0.74
CA ALA A 115 8.26 -17.70 -0.53
C ALA A 115 7.70 -18.34 0.75
N VAL A 116 7.62 -17.59 1.86
CA VAL A 116 7.02 -18.06 3.12
C VAL A 116 5.54 -18.43 2.92
N LEU A 117 4.76 -17.55 2.30
CA LEU A 117 3.32 -17.80 2.09
C LEU A 117 3.09 -19.05 1.23
N ARG A 118 3.92 -19.25 0.19
CA ARG A 118 3.92 -20.46 -0.65
C ARG A 118 4.32 -21.71 0.11
N GLU A 119 5.43 -21.67 0.85
CA GLU A 119 5.94 -22.80 1.63
C GLU A 119 4.90 -23.31 2.63
N PHE A 120 4.21 -22.40 3.32
CA PHE A 120 3.17 -22.76 4.27
C PHE A 120 1.79 -22.88 3.64
N ALA A 121 1.64 -22.73 2.31
CA ALA A 121 0.36 -22.73 1.61
C ALA A 121 -0.71 -21.86 2.31
N VAL A 122 -0.31 -20.64 2.70
CA VAL A 122 -1.16 -19.68 3.41
C VAL A 122 -1.79 -18.73 2.38
N PRO A 123 -3.12 -18.75 2.20
CA PRO A 123 -3.77 -17.76 1.37
C PRO A 123 -3.59 -16.35 1.94
N ALA A 124 -3.35 -15.37 1.08
CA ALA A 124 -3.17 -13.98 1.47
C ALA A 124 -3.74 -13.02 0.42
N THR A 125 -4.03 -11.79 0.83
CA THR A 125 -4.46 -10.71 -0.07
C THR A 125 -3.32 -9.71 -0.22
N LEU A 126 -2.93 -9.40 -1.45
CA LEU A 126 -1.84 -8.49 -1.75
C LEU A 126 -2.43 -7.21 -2.35
N PHE A 127 -2.25 -6.07 -1.68
CA PHE A 127 -2.65 -4.77 -2.18
C PHE A 127 -1.46 -4.12 -2.89
N LEU A 128 -1.55 -3.96 -4.21
CA LEU A 128 -0.42 -3.57 -5.04
C LEU A 128 -0.61 -2.17 -5.61
N ASN A 129 0.39 -1.30 -5.42
CA ASN A 129 0.41 0.04 -6.00
C ASN A 129 0.88 0.01 -7.45
N SER A 130 0.37 0.88 -8.32
CA SER A 130 0.78 0.91 -9.74
C SER A 130 2.30 0.98 -9.92
N ARG A 131 3.03 1.76 -9.11
CA ARG A 131 4.49 1.90 -9.21
C ARG A 131 5.23 0.60 -8.91
N TRP A 132 4.68 -0.21 -8.01
CA TRP A 132 5.22 -1.55 -7.74
C TRP A 132 5.02 -2.47 -8.95
N ILE A 133 3.82 -2.46 -9.53
CA ILE A 133 3.45 -3.30 -10.67
C ILE A 133 4.32 -2.98 -11.89
N THR A 134 4.56 -1.69 -12.15
CA THR A 134 5.39 -1.21 -13.26
C THR A 134 6.79 -1.82 -13.27
N VAL A 135 7.41 -2.00 -12.09
CA VAL A 135 8.77 -2.52 -12.00
C VAL A 135 8.83 -4.03 -11.74
N ASN A 136 7.68 -4.68 -11.50
CA ASN A 136 7.57 -6.11 -11.19
C ASN A 136 6.58 -6.89 -12.09
N PRO A 137 6.55 -6.70 -13.43
CA PRO A 137 5.53 -7.31 -14.27
C PRO A 137 5.61 -8.84 -14.33
N GLN A 138 6.81 -9.45 -14.24
CA GLN A 138 6.91 -10.91 -14.20
C GLN A 138 6.40 -11.49 -12.88
N LEU A 139 6.76 -10.85 -11.75
CA LEU A 139 6.26 -11.26 -10.44
C LEU A 139 4.75 -11.08 -10.35
N MET A 140 4.21 -9.97 -10.89
CA MET A 140 2.77 -9.74 -11.00
C MET A 140 2.04 -10.91 -11.68
N ARG A 141 2.54 -11.41 -12.82
CA ARG A 141 1.97 -12.60 -13.47
C ARG A 141 2.05 -13.83 -12.57
N SER A 142 3.21 -14.06 -11.94
CA SER A 142 3.40 -15.19 -11.04
C SER A 142 2.45 -15.17 -9.84
N ILE A 143 2.08 -14.01 -9.30
CA ILE A 143 1.13 -13.92 -8.17
C ILE A 143 -0.33 -13.97 -8.61
N ILE A 144 -0.69 -13.48 -9.81
CA ILE A 144 -2.04 -13.63 -10.37
C ILE A 144 -2.35 -15.11 -10.62
N ASP A 145 -1.39 -15.85 -11.20
CA ASP A 145 -1.56 -17.26 -11.54
C ASP A 145 -1.53 -18.18 -10.30
N ASP A 146 -1.16 -17.66 -9.14
CA ASP A 146 -1.03 -18.42 -7.89
C ASP A 146 -2.33 -18.39 -7.08
N PRO A 147 -3.01 -19.54 -6.88
CA PRO A 147 -4.29 -19.59 -6.18
C PRO A 147 -4.18 -19.25 -4.70
N LEU A 148 -2.98 -19.12 -4.11
CA LEU A 148 -2.82 -18.63 -2.75
C LEU A 148 -3.12 -17.14 -2.64
N PHE A 149 -2.89 -16.36 -3.70
CA PHE A 149 -2.98 -14.91 -3.62
C PHE A 149 -4.30 -14.38 -4.16
N SER A 150 -4.76 -13.29 -3.57
CA SER A 150 -5.78 -12.41 -4.12
C SER A 150 -5.12 -11.07 -4.35
N VAL A 151 -5.02 -10.64 -5.61
CA VAL A 151 -4.36 -9.39 -5.99
C VAL A 151 -5.39 -8.27 -6.04
N GLN A 152 -5.16 -7.22 -5.27
CA GLN A 152 -6.08 -6.11 -5.02
C GLN A 152 -5.36 -4.76 -5.07
N ASN A 153 -6.13 -3.67 -5.04
CA ASN A 153 -5.66 -2.35 -5.46
C ASN A 153 -5.10 -1.50 -4.29
N HIS A 154 -3.87 -1.01 -4.42
CA HIS A 154 -3.25 -0.08 -3.46
C HIS A 154 -3.01 1.34 -4.00
N GLY A 155 -3.91 1.77 -4.88
CA GLY A 155 -3.89 3.07 -5.53
C GLY A 155 -2.82 3.21 -6.62
N THR A 156 -2.90 4.32 -7.34
CA THR A 156 -1.96 4.69 -8.40
C THR A 156 -0.77 5.46 -7.84
N ARG A 157 -1.01 6.56 -7.13
CA ARG A 157 0.03 7.46 -6.61
C ARG A 157 0.36 7.21 -5.13
N HIS A 158 -0.38 6.32 -4.48
CA HIS A 158 -0.25 5.97 -3.06
C HIS A 158 -0.69 7.11 -2.13
N LEU A 159 -1.88 7.65 -2.39
CA LEU A 159 -2.45 8.75 -1.61
C LEU A 159 -3.51 8.26 -0.60
N PRO A 160 -3.75 9.01 0.50
CA PRO A 160 -5.03 8.96 1.19
C PRO A 160 -6.16 9.32 0.23
N LEU A 161 -7.34 8.72 0.41
CA LEU A 161 -8.52 9.18 -0.32
C LEU A 161 -9.20 10.30 0.46
N SER A 162 -9.09 11.51 -0.08
CA SER A 162 -9.82 12.67 0.39
C SER A 162 -10.57 13.38 -0.74
N ALA A 163 -11.75 13.89 -0.46
CA ALA A 163 -12.47 14.80 -1.33
C ALA A 163 -12.03 16.27 -1.15
N SER A 164 -11.11 16.55 -0.21
CA SER A 164 -10.74 17.92 0.20
C SER A 164 -9.23 18.15 0.38
N GLY A 165 -8.38 17.19 0.00
CA GLY A 165 -6.92 17.32 0.09
C GLY A 165 -6.34 17.02 1.46
N ARG A 166 -7.11 16.43 2.38
CA ARG A 166 -6.64 16.16 3.75
C ARG A 166 -5.46 15.18 3.73
N PRO A 167 -4.28 15.55 4.30
CA PRO A 167 -3.10 14.70 4.25
C PRO A 167 -3.10 13.63 5.36
N ALA A 168 -2.34 12.56 5.15
CA ALA A 168 -1.97 11.60 6.20
C ALA A 168 -0.47 11.27 6.12
N TYR A 169 0.19 11.15 7.26
CA TYR A 169 1.60 10.77 7.36
C TYR A 169 2.55 11.63 6.50
N GLY A 170 2.20 12.90 6.26
CA GLY A 170 2.96 13.82 5.39
C GLY A 170 2.72 13.61 3.89
N ILE A 171 1.87 12.67 3.50
CA ILE A 171 1.43 12.44 2.12
C ILE A 171 0.17 13.29 1.86
N PRO A 172 0.15 14.13 0.80
CA PRO A 172 -1.04 14.89 0.41
C PRO A 172 -2.21 13.95 0.10
N GLY A 173 -3.42 14.32 0.53
CA GLY A 173 -4.64 13.62 0.12
C GLY A 173 -5.00 13.94 -1.32
N THR A 174 -5.83 13.10 -1.94
CA THR A 174 -6.52 13.49 -3.16
C THR A 174 -7.36 14.76 -2.91
N VAL A 175 -7.52 15.60 -3.92
CA VAL A 175 -8.07 16.97 -3.75
C VAL A 175 -9.54 17.10 -4.10
N SER A 176 -10.15 16.04 -4.64
CA SER A 176 -11.56 15.99 -5.02
C SER A 176 -12.03 14.55 -5.11
N VAL A 177 -13.34 14.33 -5.26
CA VAL A 177 -13.93 13.00 -5.51
C VAL A 177 -13.40 12.41 -6.81
N ASP A 178 -13.27 13.22 -7.87
CA ASP A 178 -12.75 12.77 -9.16
C ASP A 178 -11.28 12.34 -9.04
N ASP A 179 -10.47 13.09 -8.27
CA ASP A 179 -9.08 12.75 -8.01
C ASP A 179 -8.95 11.48 -7.13
N ALA A 180 -9.87 11.29 -6.18
CA ALA A 180 -9.98 10.07 -5.37
C ALA A 180 -10.39 8.86 -6.21
N LEU A 181 -11.32 9.02 -7.14
CA LEU A 181 -11.70 7.97 -8.06
C LEU A 181 -10.54 7.60 -8.98
N ALA A 182 -9.88 8.59 -9.59
CA ALA A 182 -8.73 8.36 -10.47
C ALA A 182 -7.57 7.67 -9.73
N GLU A 183 -7.35 7.99 -8.45
CA GLU A 183 -6.36 7.31 -7.61
C GLU A 183 -6.63 5.81 -7.48
N VAL A 184 -7.91 5.39 -7.51
CA VAL A 184 -8.29 3.98 -7.43
C VAL A 184 -8.39 3.36 -8.81
N THR A 185 -9.16 3.95 -9.73
CA THR A 185 -9.45 3.36 -11.05
C THR A 185 -8.23 3.32 -11.95
N GLY A 186 -7.31 4.29 -11.88
CA GLY A 186 -6.11 4.30 -12.70
C GLY A 186 -5.26 3.03 -12.56
N ASN A 187 -5.10 2.54 -11.32
CA ASN A 187 -4.40 1.28 -11.07
C ASN A 187 -5.23 0.07 -11.51
N ARG A 188 -6.55 0.08 -11.22
CA ARG A 188 -7.47 -0.98 -11.58
C ARG A 188 -7.51 -1.21 -13.09
N ASP A 189 -7.68 -0.14 -13.86
CA ASP A 189 -7.79 -0.18 -15.30
C ASP A 189 -6.47 -0.61 -15.95
N SER A 190 -5.34 -0.09 -15.46
CA SER A 190 -4.01 -0.50 -15.90
C SER A 190 -3.77 -2.00 -15.70
N VAL A 191 -4.15 -2.56 -14.54
CA VAL A 191 -4.00 -3.99 -14.27
C VAL A 191 -4.93 -4.84 -15.13
N ARG A 192 -6.18 -4.41 -15.30
CA ARG A 192 -7.16 -5.06 -16.16
C ARG A 192 -6.67 -5.14 -17.61
N GLU A 193 -6.16 -4.03 -18.14
CA GLU A 193 -5.64 -3.94 -19.50
C GLU A 193 -4.38 -4.79 -19.69
N GLN A 194 -3.41 -4.70 -18.78
CA GLN A 194 -2.10 -5.34 -18.95
C GLN A 194 -2.07 -6.82 -18.55
N PHE A 195 -2.91 -7.23 -17.60
CA PHE A 195 -2.87 -8.57 -17.01
C PHE A 195 -4.20 -9.32 -17.09
N GLY A 196 -5.28 -8.69 -17.58
CA GLY A 196 -6.60 -9.33 -17.62
C GLY A 196 -7.18 -9.63 -16.23
N HIS A 197 -6.69 -8.96 -15.19
CA HIS A 197 -7.07 -9.22 -13.80
C HIS A 197 -7.95 -8.11 -13.24
N GLU A 198 -9.10 -8.48 -12.67
CA GLU A 198 -10.02 -7.54 -12.03
C GLU A 198 -9.69 -7.37 -10.54
N MET A 199 -9.50 -6.12 -10.11
CA MET A 199 -9.36 -5.76 -8.70
C MET A 199 -10.67 -5.18 -8.18
N THR A 200 -11.29 -5.86 -7.20
CA THR A 200 -12.60 -5.49 -6.63
C THR A 200 -12.49 -4.85 -5.25
N TRP A 201 -11.32 -4.99 -4.62
CA TRP A 201 -10.99 -4.38 -3.34
C TRP A 201 -9.93 -3.30 -3.48
N CYS A 202 -10.00 -2.30 -2.62
CA CYS A 202 -8.93 -1.32 -2.47
C CYS A 202 -8.54 -1.07 -1.01
N ARG A 203 -7.28 -0.66 -0.84
CA ARG A 203 -6.77 0.00 0.36
C ARG A 203 -5.99 1.24 -0.08
N SER A 204 -6.33 2.43 0.42
CA SER A 204 -5.62 3.67 0.07
C SER A 204 -4.17 3.59 0.54
N GLY A 205 -3.27 4.36 -0.07
CA GLY A 205 -1.84 4.29 0.26
C GLY A 205 -1.52 4.59 1.73
N THR A 206 -2.46 5.18 2.47
CA THR A 206 -2.29 5.46 3.90
C THR A 206 -3.32 4.77 4.78
N ALA A 207 -4.18 3.92 4.20
CA ALA A 207 -5.40 3.38 4.80
C ALA A 207 -6.36 4.44 5.35
N GLN A 208 -6.15 5.73 5.06
CA GLN A 208 -6.97 6.85 5.49
C GLN A 208 -7.94 7.26 4.40
N TYR A 209 -9.15 7.62 4.84
CA TYR A 209 -10.27 8.01 4.02
C TYR A 209 -11.05 9.13 4.70
N ASP A 210 -11.72 9.98 3.92
CA ASP A 210 -12.92 10.65 4.40
C ASP A 210 -14.19 9.89 4.01
N ASP A 211 -15.31 10.22 4.67
CA ASP A 211 -16.60 9.54 4.49
C ASP A 211 -17.16 9.69 3.06
N VAL A 212 -16.91 10.82 2.41
CA VAL A 212 -17.34 11.04 1.02
C VAL A 212 -16.62 10.07 0.08
N CYS A 213 -15.31 9.88 0.26
CA CYS A 213 -14.55 8.90 -0.51
C CYS A 213 -14.97 7.45 -0.23
N VAL A 214 -15.30 7.11 1.02
CA VAL A 214 -15.82 5.79 1.38
C VAL A 214 -17.14 5.50 0.67
N ASP A 215 -18.09 6.44 0.70
CA ASP A 215 -19.37 6.30 0.02
C ASP A 215 -19.18 6.15 -1.51
N MET A 216 -18.28 6.96 -2.10
CA MET A 216 -17.99 6.92 -3.52
C MET A 216 -17.44 5.56 -3.97
N CYS A 217 -16.46 5.00 -3.24
CA CYS A 217 -15.92 3.68 -3.56
C CYS A 217 -17.00 2.60 -3.51
N ASN A 218 -17.79 2.57 -2.43
CA ASN A 218 -18.84 1.58 -2.26
C ASN A 218 -19.92 1.68 -3.34
N ALA A 219 -20.36 2.89 -3.68
CA ALA A 219 -21.34 3.10 -4.74
C ALA A 219 -20.79 2.72 -6.12
N SER A 220 -19.48 2.83 -6.32
CA SER A 220 -18.78 2.43 -7.55
C SER A 220 -18.45 0.92 -7.60
N GLY A 221 -18.95 0.14 -6.64
CA GLY A 221 -18.72 -1.31 -6.56
C GLY A 221 -17.30 -1.70 -6.12
N ILE A 222 -16.57 -0.77 -5.47
CA ILE A 222 -15.21 -1.00 -4.96
C ILE A 222 -15.30 -1.18 -3.45
N ARG A 223 -14.91 -2.36 -2.96
CA ARG A 223 -14.93 -2.68 -1.53
C ARG A 223 -13.67 -2.16 -0.85
N ILE A 224 -13.81 -1.51 0.29
CA ILE A 224 -12.66 -0.99 1.04
C ILE A 224 -12.22 -2.01 2.10
N ALA A 225 -10.95 -2.39 2.06
CA ALA A 225 -10.33 -3.27 3.03
C ALA A 225 -9.66 -2.48 4.16
N GLY A 226 -10.32 -2.44 5.31
CA GLY A 226 -9.73 -2.03 6.57
C GLY A 226 -8.85 -3.13 7.17
N PHE A 227 -8.62 -3.03 8.47
CA PHE A 227 -7.95 -4.06 9.27
C PHE A 227 -8.39 -3.97 10.74
N THR A 228 -8.32 -5.09 11.46
CA THR A 228 -8.45 -5.13 12.93
C THR A 228 -7.09 -5.12 13.62
N THR A 229 -6.03 -5.48 12.91
CA THR A 229 -4.70 -5.63 13.49
C THR A 229 -3.62 -5.11 12.54
N ASN A 230 -2.89 -4.08 12.95
CA ASN A 230 -1.65 -3.67 12.29
C ASN A 230 -0.53 -4.60 12.77
N THR A 231 -0.10 -5.50 11.90
CA THR A 231 0.79 -6.63 12.25
C THR A 231 2.26 -6.25 12.33
N ASP A 232 2.71 -5.29 11.51
CA ASP A 232 4.12 -4.90 11.40
C ASP A 232 4.43 -3.47 11.83
N HIS A 233 3.42 -2.74 12.30
CA HIS A 233 3.53 -1.37 12.77
C HIS A 233 4.17 -0.42 11.73
N GLY A 234 3.78 -0.55 10.47
CA GLY A 234 4.37 0.25 9.39
C GLY A 234 5.78 -0.22 9.04
N ALA A 235 5.97 -1.54 9.01
CA ALA A 235 7.26 -2.22 8.80
C ALA A 235 8.37 -1.90 9.83
N THR A 236 8.00 -1.38 11.01
CA THR A 236 8.96 -1.04 12.08
C THR A 236 9.09 -2.11 13.16
N ALA A 237 8.17 -3.07 13.21
CA ALA A 237 8.16 -4.14 14.19
C ALA A 237 9.27 -5.18 13.94
N SER A 238 9.83 -5.71 15.02
CA SER A 238 10.71 -6.88 14.95
C SER A 238 9.93 -8.15 14.55
N ALA A 239 10.61 -9.14 13.97
CA ALA A 239 10.01 -10.43 13.64
C ALA A 239 9.28 -11.09 14.83
N ALA A 240 9.84 -10.97 16.04
CA ALA A 240 9.23 -11.50 17.26
C ALA A 240 7.92 -10.79 17.62
N GLN A 241 7.88 -9.46 17.49
CA GLN A 241 6.65 -8.68 17.69
C GLN A 241 5.60 -9.04 16.64
N ILE A 242 5.98 -9.13 15.36
CA ILE A 242 5.08 -9.50 14.27
C ILE A 242 4.48 -10.89 14.52
N SER A 243 5.32 -11.87 14.88
CA SER A 243 4.83 -13.22 15.21
C SER A 243 3.85 -13.20 16.38
N ALA A 244 4.18 -12.49 17.46
CA ALA A 244 3.30 -12.37 18.61
C ALA A 244 1.97 -11.68 18.25
N THR A 245 2.00 -10.62 17.45
CA THR A 245 0.81 -9.91 17.00
C THR A 245 -0.08 -10.81 16.16
N ILE A 246 0.46 -11.51 15.16
CA ILE A 246 -0.31 -12.40 14.29
C ILE A 246 -0.92 -13.57 15.10
N ARG A 247 -0.15 -14.15 16.04
CA ARG A 247 -0.66 -15.28 16.86
C ARG A 247 -1.81 -14.90 17.79
N ASN A 248 -1.89 -13.63 18.17
CA ASN A 248 -2.91 -13.10 19.08
C ASN A 248 -4.07 -12.41 18.36
N MET A 249 -4.10 -12.42 17.02
CA MET A 249 -5.23 -11.88 16.26
C MET A 249 -6.55 -12.60 16.66
N PRO A 250 -7.65 -11.84 16.82
CA PRO A 250 -8.95 -12.42 17.12
C PRO A 250 -9.52 -13.20 15.92
N ASP A 251 -10.55 -14.01 16.16
CA ASP A 251 -11.27 -14.70 15.10
C ASP A 251 -11.94 -13.70 14.14
N GLY A 252 -11.83 -13.94 12.83
CA GLY A 252 -12.31 -13.06 11.77
C GLY A 252 -11.40 -11.87 11.47
N ALA A 253 -10.23 -11.78 12.10
CA ALA A 253 -9.36 -10.62 11.97
C ALA A 253 -8.75 -10.47 10.57
N ILE A 254 -8.68 -9.23 10.10
CA ILE A 254 -7.86 -8.81 8.97
C ILE A 254 -6.56 -8.22 9.52
N GLY A 255 -5.44 -8.88 9.20
CA GLY A 255 -4.10 -8.43 9.54
C GLY A 255 -3.50 -7.59 8.41
N PHE A 256 -2.93 -6.44 8.75
CA PHE A 256 -2.28 -5.53 7.82
C PHE A 256 -0.76 -5.50 8.05
N GLY A 257 0.03 -5.77 7.01
CA GLY A 257 1.47 -5.52 7.00
C GLY A 257 1.95 -5.09 5.61
N HIS A 258 3.26 -5.01 5.43
CA HIS A 258 3.92 -4.55 4.20
C HIS A 258 4.81 -5.65 3.63
N MET A 259 4.90 -5.73 2.31
CA MET A 259 5.74 -6.75 1.64
C MET A 259 7.08 -6.24 1.13
N ASN A 260 7.24 -4.94 0.87
CA ASN A 260 8.36 -4.38 0.11
C ASN A 260 9.18 -3.32 0.89
N HIS A 261 9.27 -3.45 2.22
CA HIS A 261 10.05 -2.52 3.03
C HIS A 261 11.45 -3.11 3.37
N PRO A 262 12.56 -2.46 2.94
CA PRO A 262 13.91 -2.93 3.22
C PRO A 262 14.17 -3.12 4.70
N GLY A 263 14.88 -4.20 5.05
CA GLY A 263 15.28 -4.53 6.42
C GLY A 263 14.13 -4.92 7.35
N SER A 264 12.90 -5.05 6.84
CA SER A 264 11.73 -5.40 7.66
C SER A 264 11.77 -6.84 8.15
N GLY A 265 11.30 -7.05 9.38
CA GLY A 265 11.12 -8.38 9.98
C GLY A 265 9.86 -9.12 9.52
N THR A 266 9.06 -8.56 8.61
CA THR A 266 7.73 -9.09 8.25
C THR A 266 7.78 -10.55 7.81
N ALA A 267 8.64 -10.91 6.86
CA ALA A 267 8.69 -12.29 6.36
C ALA A 267 9.08 -13.30 7.45
N ASP A 268 10.01 -12.96 8.34
CA ASP A 268 10.44 -13.82 9.44
C ASP A 268 9.36 -13.97 10.52
N GLY A 269 8.70 -12.86 10.88
CA GLY A 269 7.60 -12.88 11.85
C GLY A 269 6.39 -13.64 11.34
N VAL A 270 6.05 -13.48 10.05
CA VAL A 270 4.99 -14.25 9.38
C VAL A 270 5.33 -15.73 9.40
N ARG A 271 6.56 -16.12 9.00
CA ARG A 271 7.00 -17.52 9.01
C ARG A 271 6.79 -18.19 10.37
N ASP A 272 7.27 -17.55 11.44
CA ASP A 272 7.15 -18.09 12.79
C ASP A 272 5.67 -18.21 13.22
N ALA A 273 4.87 -17.16 12.99
CA ALA A 273 3.45 -17.20 13.34
C ALA A 273 2.69 -18.28 12.57
N VAL A 274 2.81 -18.33 11.24
CA VAL A 274 2.01 -19.26 10.43
C VAL A 274 2.40 -20.71 10.70
N GLY A 275 3.68 -20.99 10.95
CA GLY A 275 4.13 -22.32 11.34
C GLY A 275 3.45 -22.82 12.62
N GLN A 276 3.29 -21.94 13.62
CA GLN A 276 2.59 -22.28 14.87
C GLN A 276 1.07 -22.35 14.70
N LEU A 277 0.48 -21.39 13.99
CA LEU A 277 -0.98 -21.28 13.83
C LEU A 277 -1.57 -22.41 13.00
N LYS A 278 -0.86 -22.90 11.99
CA LYS A 278 -1.29 -24.08 11.23
C LYS A 278 -1.40 -25.32 12.11
N ASN A 279 -0.47 -25.52 13.04
CA ASN A 279 -0.52 -26.63 14.00
C ASN A 279 -1.69 -26.50 14.98
N GLN A 280 -2.23 -25.29 15.17
CA GLN A 280 -3.42 -25.02 15.99
C GLN A 280 -4.74 -25.12 15.19
N GLY A 281 -4.68 -25.51 13.92
CA GLY A 281 -5.88 -25.66 13.08
C GLY A 281 -6.51 -24.35 12.61
N VAL A 282 -5.79 -23.22 12.72
CA VAL A 282 -6.25 -21.91 12.22
C VAL A 282 -6.56 -21.98 10.72
N GLN A 283 -7.67 -21.40 10.33
CA GLN A 283 -8.07 -21.26 8.94
C GLN A 283 -7.55 -19.92 8.39
N PHE A 284 -6.64 -19.97 7.43
CA PHE A 284 -6.25 -18.77 6.68
C PHE A 284 -7.13 -18.61 5.45
N MET A 285 -7.47 -17.37 5.12
CA MET A 285 -8.23 -17.04 3.91
C MET A 285 -7.77 -15.73 3.27
N LYS A 286 -8.09 -15.59 1.99
CA LYS A 286 -7.88 -14.36 1.21
C LYS A 286 -9.23 -13.66 0.99
N MET A 287 -9.20 -12.36 0.76
CA MET A 287 -10.36 -11.55 0.45
C MET A 287 -10.64 -11.67 -1.06
N THR A 288 -11.88 -11.99 -1.43
CA THR A 288 -12.31 -12.13 -2.83
C THR A 288 -13.60 -11.36 -3.08
#